data_AF-A0A352CT42-F1
#
_entry.id   AF-A0A352CT42-F1
#
_cell.length_a   1.000
_cell.length_b   1.000
_cell.length_c   1.000
_cell.angle_alpha   90.00
_cell.angle_beta   90.00
_cell.angle_gamma   90.00
#
_symmetry.space_group_name_H-M   'P 1'
#
loop_
_entity.id
_entity.type
_entity.pdbx_description
1 polymer ?
#
loop_
_entity_poly.entity_id
_entity_poly.type
_entity_poly.pdbx_seq_one_letter_code
_entity_poly.pdbx_strand_id
1 'polypeptide(L)' 'YIANKNSMIFHDPDCSGIAKTRNSNRIPLNCSEEEAEQMGYRPHYSCIGA' A
#
# COMPACT_ATOMS: atom_id res chain seq x y z
N TYR A 1 5.19 -2.96 3.32
CA TYR A 1 3.91 -2.30 2.95
C TYR A 1 2.92 -3.29 2.36
N ILE A 2 1.64 -2.97 2.31
CA ILE A 2 0.62 -3.80 1.64
C ILE A 2 0.05 -3.00 0.46
N ALA A 3 0.41 -3.42 -0.76
CA ALA A 3 -0.10 -2.84 -1.99
C ALA A 3 -1.45 -3.41 -2.39
N ASN A 4 -2.27 -2.58 -3.01
CA ASN A 4 -3.44 -2.99 -3.75
C ASN A 4 -3.08 -3.02 -5.24
N LYS A 5 -3.07 -4.22 -5.83
CA LYS A 5 -2.72 -4.43 -7.25
C LYS A 5 -3.66 -3.75 -8.25
N ASN A 6 -4.91 -3.49 -7.83
CA ASN A 6 -5.92 -2.90 -8.71
C ASN A 6 -5.84 -1.36 -8.70
N SER A 7 -5.66 -0.78 -7.52
CA SER A 7 -5.61 0.68 -7.36
C SER A 7 -4.19 1.23 -7.45
N MET A 8 -3.17 0.37 -7.47
CA MET A 8 -1.75 0.74 -7.36
C MET A 8 -1.49 1.63 -6.14
N ILE A 9 -2.19 1.39 -5.03
CA ILE A 9 -2.02 2.13 -3.78
C ILE A 9 -1.43 1.18 -2.75
N PHE A 10 -0.36 1.57 -2.07
CA PHE A 10 0.16 0.83 -0.93
C PHE A 10 -0.19 1.48 0.40
N HIS A 11 -0.38 0.62 1.39
CA HIS A 11 -0.74 0.99 2.74
C HIS A 11 0.34 0.53 3.70
N ASP A 12 0.49 1.24 4.81
CA ASP A 12 1.22 0.71 5.96
C ASP A 12 0.50 -0.55 6.49
N PRO A 13 1.22 -1.59 6.96
CA PRO A 13 0.61 -2.75 7.61
C PRO A 13 -0.32 -2.39 8.77
N ASP A 14 -0.10 -1.27 9.48
CA ASP A 14 -0.96 -0.81 10.58
C ASP A 14 -2.13 0.10 10.10
N CYS A 15 -2.17 0.44 8.81
CA CYS A 15 -3.12 1.41 8.27
C CYS A 15 -4.55 0.81 8.19
N SER A 16 -5.51 1.34 8.97
CA SER A 16 -6.89 0.82 9.00
C SER A 16 -7.60 0.81 7.63
N GLY A 17 -7.12 1.62 6.68
CA GLY A 17 -7.60 1.61 5.29
C GLY A 17 -7.40 0.27 4.59
N ILE A 18 -6.36 -0.50 4.94
CA ILE A 18 -6.11 -1.80 4.29
C ILE A 18 -7.21 -2.81 4.58
N ALA A 19 -7.86 -2.74 5.75
CA ALA A 19 -8.95 -3.62 6.13
C ALA A 19 -10.12 -3.56 5.13
N LYS A 20 -10.33 -2.39 4.49
CA LYS A 20 -11.36 -2.18 3.46
C LYS A 20 -10.95 -2.72 2.10
N THR A 21 -9.66 -2.98 1.87
CA THR A 21 -9.15 -3.57 0.63
C THR A 21 -9.43 -5.07 0.61
N ARG A 22 -9.98 -5.59 -0.49
CA ARG A 22 -10.23 -7.04 -0.63
C ARG A 22 -8.93 -7.84 -0.54
N ASN A 23 -8.88 -8.89 0.30
CA ASN A 23 -7.66 -9.69 0.52
C ASN A 23 -7.00 -10.18 -0.77
N SER A 24 -7.78 -10.59 -1.78
CA SER A 24 -7.25 -11.08 -3.06
C SER A 24 -6.49 -10.04 -3.90
N ASN A 25 -6.62 -8.76 -3.56
CA ASN A 25 -5.93 -7.64 -4.21
C ASN A 25 -4.75 -7.12 -3.39
N ARG A 26 -4.57 -7.61 -2.16
CA ARG A 26 -3.47 -7.23 -1.28
C ARG A 26 -2.21 -7.99 -1.70
N ILE A 27 -1.15 -7.26 -2.00
CA ILE A 27 0.18 -7.77 -2.28
C ILE A 27 1.09 -7.28 -1.16
N PRO A 28 1.71 -8.17 -0.37
CA PRO A 28 2.76 -7.76 0.55
C PRO A 28 3.97 -7.29 -0.26
N LEU A 29 4.33 -6.02 -0.09
CA LEU A 29 5.56 -5.44 -0.61
C LEU A 29 6.64 -5.57 0.46
N ASN A 30 7.68 -6.34 0.13
CA ASN A 30 8.90 -6.50 0.92
C ASN A 30 9.98 -5.50 0.47
N CYS A 31 9.56 -4.27 0.20
CA CYS A 31 10.39 -3.19 -0.32
C CYS A 31 10.15 -1.92 0.50
N SER A 32 11.05 -0.95 0.37
CA SER A 32 10.91 0.39 0.97
C SER A 32 9.79 1.19 0.29
N GLU A 33 9.36 2.28 0.93
CA GLU A 33 8.38 3.22 0.36
C GLU A 33 8.86 3.73 -1.01
N GLU A 34 10.10 4.22 -1.07
CA GLU A 34 10.71 4.74 -2.30
C GLU A 34 10.74 3.69 -3.43
N GLU A 35 11.00 2.42 -3.10
CA GLU A 35 10.98 1.33 -4.09
C GLU A 35 9.55 1.05 -4.57
N ALA A 36 8.57 1.09 -3.68
CA ALA A 36 7.17 0.95 -4.05
C ALA A 36 6.72 2.08 -4.99
N GLU A 37 7.17 3.31 -4.74
CA GLU A 37 6.95 4.47 -5.61
C GLU A 37 7.65 4.34 -6.96
N GLN A 38 8.89 3.84 -6.98
CA GLN A 38 9.61 3.53 -8.22
C GLN A 38 8.94 2.41 -9.04
N MET A 39 8.28 1.46 -8.38
CA MET A 39 7.44 0.44 -9.03
C MET A 39 6.09 0.99 -9.54
N GLY A 40 5.79 2.27 -9.27
CA GLY A 40 4.56 2.95 -9.70
C GLY A 40 3.40 2.86 -8.70
N TYR A 41 3.62 2.30 -7.51
CA TYR A 41 2.62 2.32 -6.45
C TYR A 41 2.63 3.67 -5.73
N ARG A 42 1.46 4.13 -5.30
CA ARG A 42 1.31 5.40 -4.58
C ARG A 42 1.01 5.14 -3.11
N PRO A 43 1.56 5.92 -2.18
CA PRO A 43 1.18 5.80 -0.79
C PRO A 43 -0.29 6.16 -0.62
N HIS A 44 -0.99 5.42 0.24
CA HIS A 44 -2.34 5.76 0.63
C HIS A 44 -2.33 7.06 1.43
N TYR A 45 -3.22 7.99 1.10
CA TYR A 45 -3.24 9.35 1.66
C TYR A 45 -3.27 9.44 3.19
N SER A 46 -3.81 8.44 3.90
CA SER A 46 -3.80 8.40 5.38
C SER A 46 -2.58 7.70 5.98
N CYS A 47 -1.79 7.01 5.17
CA CYS A 47 -0.54 6.40 5.64
C CYS A 47 0.68 7.31 5.34
N ILE A 48 0.54 8.31 4.45
CA ILE A 48 1.45 9.47 4.37
C ILE A 48 1.00 10.54 5.37
N GLY A 49 1.58 10.52 6.57
CA GLY A 49 1.40 11.56 7.58
C GLY A 49 0.94 11.05 8.95
N ALA A 50 1.92 10.69 9.78
CA ALA A 50 1.92 10.95 11.21
C ALA A 50 3.32 11.41 11.62
#